data_AF-A0A8K0PVW3-F1
#
_entry.id   AF-A0A8K0PVW3-F1
#
_cell.length_a   1.000
_cell.length_b   1.000
_cell.length_c   1.000
_cell.angle_alpha   90.00
_cell.angle_beta   90.00
_cell.angle_gamma   90.00
#
_symmetry.space_group_name_H-M   'P 1'
#
loop_
_entity.id
_entity.type
_entity.pdbx_description
1 polymer ?
#
loop_
_entity_poly.entity_id
_entity_poly.type
_entity_poly.pdbx_seq_one_letter_code
_entity_poly.pdbx_strand_id
1 'polypeptide(L)'
;MTSKSAYGQAAGDTDFRKKYDLDEYATKAATREAAEKEERKLRYEAKLAGKKYYKPLDGSESLTTARSATHDFSKLVGTSTLVPAGAGVGKRGRGAGFYCDACDLTFKDNLQWVEHTNSMQHQRAIGATGEVRRASAREVRERIEALWEREEERRKGMVVDLKARLEVRREEEEREREEKRRKRKEGEERKRREREEAVKVKREYGEDVRIEGEHEEEDMLAAMGFTGFGGK
;
A
#
# COMPACT_ATOMS: atom_id res chain seq x y z
N MET A 1 -17.54 50.89 -3.40
CA MET A 1 -17.43 52.18 -2.68
C MET A 1 -16.09 52.20 -1.95
N THR A 2 -15.14 53.01 -2.42
CA THR A 2 -13.80 53.11 -1.84
C THR A 2 -13.86 53.96 -0.57
N SER A 3 -13.71 53.34 0.60
CA SER A 3 -13.61 54.06 1.87
C SER A 3 -12.28 54.81 1.94
N LYS A 4 -12.31 56.14 1.81
CA LYS A 4 -11.16 57.02 2.07
C LYS A 4 -11.00 57.20 3.58
N SER A 5 -9.77 57.01 4.08
CA SER A 5 -9.39 57.31 5.47
C SER A 5 -9.29 58.83 5.69
N ALA A 6 -9.57 59.26 6.92
CA ALA A 6 -9.61 60.67 7.34
C ALA A 6 -8.24 61.40 7.25
N TYR A 7 -7.13 60.67 7.17
CA TYR A 7 -5.82 61.21 6.79
C TYR A 7 -5.38 60.48 5.53
N GLY A 8 -5.14 61.22 4.45
CA GLY A 8 -5.11 60.75 3.05
C GLY A 8 -3.99 59.78 2.64
N GLN A 9 -3.53 58.91 3.52
CA GLN A 9 -2.58 57.84 3.21
C GLN A 9 -3.32 56.51 3.22
N ALA A 10 -3.34 55.84 2.06
CA ALA A 10 -3.95 54.52 1.92
C ALA A 10 -3.16 53.52 2.77
N ALA A 11 -3.79 52.94 3.80
CA ALA A 11 -3.24 51.81 4.53
C ALA A 11 -3.18 50.60 3.58
N GLY A 12 -2.07 50.45 2.87
CA GLY A 12 -1.83 49.37 1.90
C GLY A 12 -1.51 48.01 2.53
N ASP A 13 -1.65 47.86 3.84
CA ASP A 13 -1.10 46.73 4.59
C ASP A 13 -2.16 45.97 5.40
N THR A 14 -3.23 45.54 4.73
CA THR A 14 -4.19 44.58 5.28
C THR A 14 -4.47 43.41 4.32
N ASP A 15 -3.61 43.20 3.32
CA ASP A 15 -3.78 42.17 2.28
C ASP A 15 -3.34 40.76 2.73
N PHE A 16 -2.91 40.59 3.99
CA PHE A 16 -2.68 39.27 4.60
C PHE A 16 -3.97 38.49 4.89
N ARG A 17 -5.14 39.15 4.80
CA ARG A 17 -6.44 38.52 5.03
C ARG A 17 -6.92 37.89 3.73
N LYS A 18 -7.25 36.60 3.78
CA LYS A 18 -7.84 35.86 2.66
C LYS A 18 -9.12 36.58 2.19
N LYS A 19 -9.04 37.29 1.06
CA LYS A 19 -10.18 37.91 0.40
C LYS A 19 -10.99 36.80 -0.26
N TYR A 20 -12.21 36.58 0.22
CA TYR A 20 -13.14 35.65 -0.40
C TYR A 20 -13.77 36.34 -1.61
N ASP A 21 -13.59 35.79 -2.79
CA ASP A 21 -14.23 36.27 -4.01
C ASP A 21 -15.71 35.88 -4.00
N LEU A 22 -16.59 36.83 -3.70
CA LEU A 22 -18.03 36.57 -3.56
C LEU A 22 -18.65 35.95 -4.81
N ASP A 23 -18.14 36.28 -6.00
CA ASP A 23 -18.68 35.78 -7.27
C ASP A 23 -18.24 34.32 -7.51
N GLU A 24 -17.00 33.99 -7.17
CA GLU A 24 -16.51 32.60 -7.20
C GLU A 24 -17.29 31.71 -6.21
N TYR A 25 -17.60 32.21 -5.01
CA TYR A 25 -18.40 31.46 -4.03
C TYR A 25 -19.88 31.36 -4.44
N ALA A 26 -20.45 32.40 -5.05
CA ALA A 26 -21.80 32.37 -5.58
C ALA A 26 -21.95 31.35 -6.72
N THR A 27 -20.97 31.30 -7.64
CA THR A 27 -20.95 30.30 -8.72
C THR A 27 -20.74 28.87 -8.20
N LYS A 28 -19.86 28.68 -7.21
CA LYS A 28 -19.71 27.38 -6.51
C LYS A 28 -20.97 26.97 -5.75
N ALA A 29 -21.67 27.91 -5.13
CA ALA A 29 -22.95 27.63 -4.46
C ALA A 29 -24.03 27.22 -5.47
N ALA A 30 -24.15 27.95 -6.58
CA ALA A 30 -25.11 27.64 -7.63
C ALA A 30 -24.87 26.26 -8.27
N THR A 31 -23.61 25.91 -8.56
CA THR A 31 -23.26 24.59 -9.11
C THR A 31 -23.58 23.46 -8.13
N ARG A 32 -23.29 23.65 -6.83
CA ARG A 32 -23.68 22.70 -5.78
C ARG A 32 -25.19 22.56 -5.64
N GLU A 33 -25.93 23.66 -5.63
CA GLU A 33 -27.39 23.63 -5.54
C GLU A 33 -28.02 22.95 -6.75
N ALA A 34 -27.49 23.19 -7.95
CA ALA A 34 -27.93 22.50 -9.18
C ALA A 34 -27.68 20.99 -9.06
N ALA A 35 -26.48 20.58 -8.65
CA ALA A 35 -26.16 19.16 -8.44
C ALA A 35 -27.08 18.52 -7.38
N GLU A 36 -27.33 19.18 -6.25
CA GLU A 36 -28.24 18.69 -5.21
C GLU A 36 -29.71 18.64 -5.67
N LYS A 37 -30.14 19.54 -6.56
CA LYS A 37 -31.48 19.49 -7.18
C LYS A 37 -31.60 18.28 -8.10
N GLU A 38 -30.62 18.02 -8.95
CA GLU A 38 -30.61 16.83 -9.81
C GLU A 38 -30.56 15.54 -8.99
N GLU A 39 -29.70 15.46 -7.96
CA GLU A 39 -29.69 14.31 -7.05
C GLU A 39 -31.04 14.12 -6.33
N ARG A 40 -31.71 15.20 -5.92
CA ARG A 40 -33.04 15.13 -5.30
C ARG A 40 -34.09 14.56 -6.24
N LYS A 41 -34.07 14.95 -7.52
CA LYS A 41 -34.96 14.38 -8.55
C LYS A 41 -34.69 12.89 -8.72
N LEU A 42 -33.43 12.49 -8.90
CA LEU A 42 -33.05 11.09 -9.04
C LEU A 42 -33.42 10.25 -7.80
N ARG A 43 -33.28 10.81 -6.59
CA ARG A 43 -33.72 10.16 -5.34
C ARG A 43 -35.24 9.98 -5.31
N TYR A 44 -35.99 10.98 -5.77
CA TYR A 44 -37.45 10.92 -5.84
C TYR A 44 -37.91 9.88 -6.85
N GLU A 45 -37.31 9.84 -8.04
CA GLU A 45 -37.58 8.84 -9.08
C GLU A 45 -37.24 7.42 -8.62
N ALA A 46 -36.08 7.23 -7.98
CA ALA A 46 -35.71 5.95 -7.39
C ALA A 46 -36.72 5.50 -6.33
N LYS A 47 -37.15 6.43 -5.46
CA LYS A 47 -38.19 6.16 -4.44
C LYS A 47 -39.52 5.78 -5.09
N LEU A 48 -39.93 6.45 -6.16
CA LEU A 48 -41.15 6.13 -6.92
C LEU A 48 -41.05 4.73 -7.55
N ALA A 49 -39.87 4.36 -8.04
CA ALA A 49 -39.58 3.03 -8.56
C ALA A 49 -39.37 1.96 -7.45
N GLY A 50 -39.49 2.32 -6.17
CA GLY A 50 -39.29 1.42 -5.03
C GLY A 50 -37.82 1.00 -4.81
N LYS A 51 -36.86 1.61 -5.50
CA LYS A 51 -35.43 1.29 -5.41
C LYS A 51 -34.71 2.27 -4.50
N LYS A 52 -33.69 1.79 -3.77
CA LYS A 52 -32.82 2.68 -3.00
C LYS A 52 -31.91 3.45 -3.96
N TYR A 53 -31.89 4.78 -3.83
CA TYR A 53 -30.99 5.62 -4.61
C TYR A 53 -29.55 5.41 -4.15
N TYR A 54 -28.67 5.30 -5.13
CA TYR A 54 -27.24 5.31 -4.96
C TYR A 54 -26.63 6.23 -6.00
N LYS A 55 -25.57 6.96 -5.64
CA LYS A 55 -24.87 7.82 -6.58
C LYS A 55 -24.36 6.97 -7.77
N PRO A 56 -24.52 7.44 -9.02
CA PRO A 56 -23.96 6.76 -10.19
C PRO A 56 -22.45 6.62 -10.07
N LEU A 57 -21.94 5.56 -10.68
CA LEU A 57 -20.55 5.16 -10.62
C LEU A 57 -19.76 5.96 -11.68
N ASP A 58 -18.68 6.64 -11.29
CA ASP A 58 -17.92 7.57 -12.14
C ASP A 58 -16.91 6.85 -13.07
N GLY A 59 -16.93 5.51 -13.12
CA GLY A 59 -16.11 4.68 -14.01
C GLY A 59 -14.64 4.51 -13.61
N SER A 60 -14.18 5.18 -12.54
CA SER A 60 -12.83 5.05 -11.97
C SER A 60 -12.70 3.93 -10.91
N GLU A 61 -13.69 3.07 -10.83
CA GLU A 61 -13.92 2.21 -9.69
C GLU A 61 -13.24 0.85 -9.81
N SER A 62 -12.99 0.25 -8.66
CA SER A 62 -12.37 -1.06 -8.54
C SER A 62 -13.40 -2.17 -8.34
N LEU A 63 -13.08 -3.38 -8.80
CA LEU A 63 -13.87 -4.56 -8.47
C LEU A 63 -13.76 -4.86 -6.98
N THR A 64 -14.86 -5.34 -6.41
CA THR A 64 -14.93 -5.64 -4.98
C THR A 64 -13.98 -6.78 -4.67
N THR A 65 -13.01 -6.50 -3.81
CA THR A 65 -12.00 -7.46 -3.36
C THR A 65 -12.33 -7.91 -1.94
N ALA A 66 -11.86 -9.11 -1.57
CA ALA A 66 -11.93 -9.57 -0.19
C ALA A 66 -11.21 -8.60 0.75
N ARG A 67 -11.73 -8.45 1.98
CA ARG A 67 -11.10 -7.61 3.01
C ARG A 67 -9.67 -8.07 3.26
N SER A 68 -8.71 -7.15 3.26
CA SER A 68 -7.29 -7.43 3.54
C SER A 68 -7.00 -7.55 5.04
N ALA A 69 -7.73 -6.79 5.87
CA ALA A 69 -7.55 -6.79 7.32
C ALA A 69 -8.69 -7.53 8.03
N THR A 70 -8.33 -8.32 9.05
CA THR A 70 -9.29 -8.89 10.00
C THR A 70 -9.71 -7.83 11.01
N HIS A 71 -11.02 -7.74 11.29
CA HIS A 71 -11.51 -6.84 12.33
C HIS A 71 -11.23 -7.47 13.70
N ASP A 72 -10.28 -6.91 14.43
CA ASP A 72 -9.93 -7.35 15.77
C ASP A 72 -10.68 -6.54 16.83
N PHE A 73 -11.85 -7.06 17.23
CA PHE A 73 -12.69 -6.46 18.27
C PHE A 73 -12.21 -6.74 19.69
N SER A 74 -11.27 -7.68 19.87
CA SER A 74 -10.81 -8.13 21.20
C SER A 74 -10.13 -7.01 21.99
N LYS A 75 -9.42 -6.12 21.28
CA LYS A 75 -8.71 -4.97 21.84
C LYS A 75 -9.61 -3.97 22.58
N LEU A 76 -10.90 -3.97 22.27
CA LEU A 76 -11.86 -3.02 22.86
C LEU A 76 -12.64 -3.62 24.03
N VAL A 77 -12.49 -4.93 24.29
CA VAL A 77 -13.18 -5.62 25.39
C VAL A 77 -12.65 -5.10 26.72
N GLY A 78 -13.54 -4.59 27.56
CA GLY A 78 -13.20 -4.04 28.88
C GLY A 78 -12.64 -2.61 28.87
N THR A 79 -12.53 -1.99 27.69
CA THR A 79 -12.09 -0.59 27.59
C THR A 79 -13.29 0.36 27.59
N SER A 80 -13.21 1.45 28.36
CA SER A 80 -14.19 2.54 28.36
C SER A 80 -13.54 3.81 27.84
N THR A 81 -14.08 4.39 26.77
CA THR A 81 -13.60 5.65 26.20
C THR A 81 -14.54 6.80 26.55
N LEU A 82 -13.98 7.90 27.03
CA LEU A 82 -14.74 9.12 27.30
C LEU A 82 -14.98 9.85 25.98
N VAL A 83 -16.25 10.03 25.61
CA VAL A 83 -16.64 10.78 24.41
C VAL A 83 -17.10 12.17 24.81
N PRO A 84 -16.53 13.25 24.24
CA PRO A 84 -16.91 14.60 24.60
C PRO A 84 -18.37 14.86 24.22
N ALA A 85 -19.09 15.56 25.09
CA ALA A 85 -20.48 15.93 24.88
C ALA A 85 -20.59 16.79 23.60
N GLY A 86 -21.24 16.25 22.57
CA GLY A 86 -21.38 16.89 21.25
C GLY A 86 -20.65 16.18 20.11
N ALA A 87 -19.62 15.38 20.37
CA ALA A 87 -18.93 14.63 19.30
C ALA A 87 -19.76 13.47 18.73
N GLY A 88 -20.78 13.01 19.46
CA GLY A 88 -21.67 11.92 19.07
C GLY A 88 -23.07 12.34 18.61
N VAL A 89 -23.27 13.58 18.14
CA VAL A 89 -24.61 14.01 17.68
C VAL A 89 -24.97 13.27 16.38
N GLY A 90 -25.80 12.24 16.53
CA GLY A 90 -26.23 11.37 15.44
C GLY A 90 -25.17 10.38 14.98
N LYS A 91 -25.44 9.70 13.86
CA LYS A 91 -24.49 8.70 13.31
C LYS A 91 -23.26 9.32 12.67
N ARG A 92 -23.28 10.60 12.30
CA ARG A 92 -22.17 11.27 11.61
C ARG A 92 -21.10 11.86 12.53
N GLY A 93 -21.33 11.83 13.84
CA GLY A 93 -20.34 12.25 14.82
C GLY A 93 -19.34 11.14 15.13
N ARG A 94 -18.12 11.51 15.53
CA ARG A 94 -17.12 10.62 16.16
C ARG A 94 -17.55 10.30 17.60
N GLY A 95 -18.66 9.58 17.71
CA GLY A 95 -19.19 9.04 18.97
C GLY A 95 -18.47 7.77 19.43
N ALA A 96 -18.98 7.18 20.51
CA ALA A 96 -18.46 5.91 21.04
C ALA A 96 -18.74 4.77 20.04
N GLY A 97 -17.71 3.97 19.74
CA GLY A 97 -17.81 2.79 18.88
C GLY A 97 -16.82 2.80 17.72
N PHE A 98 -17.14 2.04 16.67
CA PHE A 98 -16.37 1.93 15.44
C PHE A 98 -16.68 3.08 14.50
N TYR A 99 -15.65 3.79 14.06
CA TYR A 99 -15.76 4.88 13.09
C TYR A 99 -15.39 4.42 11.68
N CYS A 100 -16.22 4.74 10.70
CA CYS A 100 -15.90 4.57 9.29
C CYS A 100 -15.50 5.90 8.67
N ASP A 101 -14.25 6.02 8.21
CA ASP A 101 -13.74 7.23 7.56
C ASP A 101 -14.34 7.46 6.17
N ALA A 102 -14.74 6.41 5.45
CA ALA A 102 -15.30 6.56 4.10
C ALA A 102 -16.75 7.10 4.11
N CYS A 103 -17.52 6.79 5.16
CA CYS A 103 -18.94 7.14 5.24
C CYS A 103 -19.25 8.20 6.29
N ASP A 104 -18.26 8.60 7.10
CA ASP A 104 -18.42 9.40 8.31
C ASP A 104 -19.58 8.87 9.16
N LEU A 105 -19.54 7.58 9.51
CA LEU A 105 -20.55 6.93 10.34
C LEU A 105 -19.92 6.21 11.52
N THR A 106 -20.53 6.35 12.70
CA THR A 106 -20.20 5.58 13.89
C THR A 106 -21.20 4.47 14.19
N PHE A 107 -20.67 3.30 14.53
CA PHE A 107 -21.42 2.10 14.88
C PHE A 107 -21.03 1.63 16.27
N LYS A 108 -22.02 1.39 17.13
CA LYS A 108 -21.80 0.97 18.52
C LYS A 108 -21.67 -0.55 18.66
N ASP A 109 -22.15 -1.29 17.66
CA ASP A 109 -22.21 -2.75 17.65
C ASP A 109 -21.33 -3.30 16.52
N ASN A 110 -20.68 -4.44 16.80
CA ASN A 110 -19.84 -5.19 15.87
C ASN A 110 -20.66 -5.67 14.67
N LEU A 111 -21.88 -6.14 14.89
CA LEU A 111 -22.73 -6.64 13.80
C LEU A 111 -23.07 -5.51 12.83
N GLN A 112 -23.50 -4.37 13.36
CA GLN A 112 -23.79 -3.18 12.57
C GLN A 112 -22.57 -2.66 11.81
N TRP A 113 -21.37 -2.76 12.40
CA TRP A 113 -20.12 -2.42 11.73
C TRP A 113 -19.81 -3.34 10.53
N VAL A 114 -19.99 -4.65 10.70
CA VAL A 114 -19.75 -5.63 9.64
C VAL A 114 -20.80 -5.52 8.53
N GLU A 115 -22.07 -5.32 8.88
CA GLU A 115 -23.13 -5.05 7.91
C GLU A 115 -22.89 -3.75 7.15
N HIS A 116 -22.44 -2.70 7.84
CA HIS A 116 -22.09 -1.44 7.20
C HIS A 116 -20.98 -1.62 6.17
N THR A 117 -19.88 -2.26 6.54
CA THR A 117 -18.74 -2.48 5.64
C THR A 117 -19.10 -3.38 4.44
N ASN A 118 -20.07 -4.27 4.59
CA ASN A 118 -20.61 -5.07 3.47
C ASN A 118 -21.70 -4.34 2.65
N SER A 119 -22.23 -3.22 3.13
CA SER A 119 -23.34 -2.55 2.47
C SER A 119 -22.90 -1.87 1.17
N MET A 120 -23.78 -1.87 0.16
CA MET A 120 -23.55 -1.15 -1.10
C MET A 120 -23.29 0.35 -0.90
N GLN A 121 -23.81 0.93 0.18
CA GLN A 121 -23.55 2.33 0.53
C GLN A 121 -22.07 2.56 0.84
N HIS A 122 -21.46 1.68 1.63
CA HIS A 122 -20.04 1.78 1.97
C HIS A 122 -19.15 1.43 0.79
N GLN A 123 -19.49 0.38 0.04
CA GLN A 123 -18.73 -0.03 -1.14
C GLN A 123 -18.66 1.10 -2.18
N ARG A 124 -19.79 1.77 -2.47
CA ARG A 124 -19.79 2.93 -3.38
C ARG A 124 -19.05 4.13 -2.83
N ALA A 125 -19.05 4.36 -1.51
CA ALA A 125 -18.27 5.44 -0.91
C ALA A 125 -16.75 5.22 -1.06
N ILE A 126 -16.30 3.95 -1.11
CA ILE A 126 -14.90 3.57 -1.37
C ILE A 126 -14.59 3.54 -2.88
N GLY A 127 -15.60 3.58 -3.75
CA GLY A 127 -15.43 3.40 -5.20
C GLY A 127 -15.27 1.92 -5.59
N ALA A 128 -15.97 1.03 -4.91
CA ALA A 128 -16.11 -0.38 -5.26
C ALA A 128 -17.50 -0.65 -5.87
N THR A 129 -17.54 -1.45 -6.93
CA THR A 129 -18.76 -1.68 -7.72
C THR A 129 -19.78 -2.61 -7.05
N GLY A 130 -19.38 -3.35 -6.02
CA GLY A 130 -20.14 -4.47 -5.45
C GLY A 130 -20.05 -5.77 -6.26
N GLU A 131 -19.43 -5.73 -7.43
CA GLU A 131 -19.23 -6.90 -8.29
C GLU A 131 -17.85 -7.52 -8.06
N VAL A 132 -17.80 -8.85 -8.09
CA VAL A 132 -16.58 -9.64 -7.85
C VAL A 132 -16.17 -10.34 -9.14
N ARG A 133 -14.87 -10.36 -9.43
CA ARG A 133 -14.31 -11.11 -10.56
C ARG A 133 -14.49 -12.61 -10.35
N ARG A 134 -14.92 -13.32 -11.41
CA ARG A 134 -14.91 -14.80 -11.42
C ARG A 134 -13.47 -15.31 -11.47
N ALA A 135 -13.13 -16.19 -10.53
CA ALA A 135 -11.79 -16.77 -10.44
C ALA A 135 -11.55 -17.80 -11.57
N SER A 136 -10.31 -17.87 -12.06
CA SER A 136 -9.89 -18.92 -12.99
C SER A 136 -9.44 -20.19 -12.26
N ALA A 137 -9.44 -21.34 -12.95
CA ALA A 137 -8.99 -22.61 -12.35
C ALA A 137 -7.53 -22.56 -11.86
N ARG A 138 -6.68 -21.77 -12.53
CA ARG A 138 -5.29 -21.56 -12.11
C ARG A 138 -5.21 -20.75 -10.82
N GLU A 139 -5.93 -19.62 -10.74
CA GLU A 139 -6.00 -18.78 -9.53
C GLU A 139 -6.49 -19.57 -8.31
N VAL A 140 -7.44 -20.50 -8.50
CA VAL A 140 -7.92 -21.37 -7.43
C VAL A 140 -6.83 -22.33 -6.94
N ARG A 141 -6.06 -22.95 -7.85
CA ARG A 141 -4.95 -23.86 -7.47
C ARG A 141 -3.87 -23.13 -6.70
N GLU A 142 -3.41 -21.99 -7.22
CA GLU A 142 -2.42 -21.12 -6.54
C GLU A 142 -2.89 -20.72 -5.14
N ARG A 143 -4.20 -20.41 -5.00
CA ARG A 143 -4.76 -20.05 -3.70
C ARG A 143 -4.81 -21.24 -2.73
N ILE A 144 -5.14 -22.43 -3.20
CA ILE A 144 -5.17 -23.65 -2.38
C ILE A 144 -3.76 -23.99 -1.90
N GLU A 145 -2.76 -23.92 -2.78
CA GLU A 145 -1.35 -24.17 -2.43
C GLU A 145 -0.88 -23.17 -1.36
N ALA A 146 -1.16 -21.87 -1.53
CA ALA A 146 -0.80 -20.85 -0.53
C ALA A 146 -1.51 -21.05 0.83
N LEU A 147 -2.75 -21.55 0.83
CA LEU A 147 -3.47 -21.87 2.07
C LEU A 147 -2.91 -23.13 2.74
N TRP A 148 -2.53 -24.14 1.94
CA TRP A 148 -1.90 -25.36 2.43
C TRP A 148 -0.55 -25.08 3.07
N GLU A 149 0.31 -24.27 2.42
CA GLU A 149 1.61 -23.86 2.96
C GLU A 149 1.45 -23.14 4.31
N ARG A 150 0.51 -22.19 4.40
CA ARG A 150 0.20 -21.48 5.66
C ARG A 150 -0.28 -22.42 6.77
N GLU A 151 -1.07 -23.43 6.42
CA GLU A 151 -1.53 -24.43 7.38
C GLU A 151 -0.38 -25.34 7.84
N GLU A 152 0.52 -25.71 6.93
CA GLU A 152 1.71 -26.49 7.25
C GLU A 152 2.66 -25.71 8.16
N GLU A 153 2.91 -24.43 7.89
CA GLU A 153 3.67 -23.54 8.78
C GLU A 153 3.03 -23.44 10.17
N ARG A 154 1.70 -23.25 10.22
CA ARG A 154 0.96 -23.24 11.49
C ARG A 154 1.14 -24.57 12.24
N ARG A 155 1.05 -25.70 11.54
CA ARG A 155 1.25 -27.04 12.10
C ARG A 155 2.68 -27.23 12.61
N LYS A 156 3.70 -26.80 11.86
CA LYS A 156 5.11 -26.80 12.29
C LYS A 156 5.32 -25.96 13.55
N GLY A 157 4.71 -24.78 13.62
CA GLY A 157 4.75 -23.92 14.82
C GLY A 157 4.09 -24.55 16.05
N MET A 158 3.04 -25.35 15.85
CA MET A 158 2.35 -26.11 16.90
C MET A 158 3.09 -27.37 17.36
N VAL A 159 4.22 -27.76 16.74
CA VAL A 159 5.02 -28.89 17.23
C VAL A 159 5.63 -28.49 18.58
N VAL A 160 5.10 -29.07 19.65
CA VAL A 160 5.44 -28.78 21.05
C VAL A 160 6.71 -29.52 21.50
N ASP A 161 7.14 -30.57 20.79
CA ASP A 161 8.30 -31.36 21.20
C ASP A 161 9.64 -30.67 20.86
N LEU A 162 10.52 -30.55 21.86
CA LEU A 162 11.80 -29.84 21.77
C LEU A 162 12.76 -30.52 20.80
N LYS A 163 12.74 -31.86 20.73
CA LYS A 163 13.59 -32.63 19.80
C LYS A 163 13.22 -32.37 18.34
N ALA A 164 11.93 -32.41 18.02
CA ALA A 164 11.44 -32.14 16.67
C ALA A 164 11.76 -30.70 16.22
N ARG A 165 11.72 -29.71 17.13
CA ARG A 165 12.14 -28.33 16.82
C ARG A 165 13.65 -28.21 16.54
N LEU A 166 14.49 -28.96 17.26
CA LEU A 166 15.94 -28.96 17.05
C LEU A 166 16.33 -29.64 15.74
N GLU A 167 15.64 -30.70 15.35
CA GLU A 167 15.85 -31.38 14.07
C GLU A 167 15.44 -30.48 12.89
N VAL A 168 14.27 -29.85 12.95
CA VAL A 168 13.83 -28.88 11.93
C VAL A 168 14.84 -27.73 11.78
N ARG A 169 15.36 -27.19 12.89
CA ARG A 169 16.40 -26.15 12.83
C ARG A 169 17.72 -26.63 12.21
N ARG A 170 18.14 -27.87 12.48
CA ARG A 170 19.36 -28.43 11.87
C ARG A 170 19.18 -28.61 10.37
N GLU A 171 18.03 -29.09 9.92
CA GLU A 171 17.70 -29.21 8.50
C GLU A 171 17.65 -27.84 7.80
N GLU A 172 17.08 -26.81 8.45
CA GLU A 172 17.10 -25.43 7.93
C GLU A 172 18.54 -24.88 7.82
N GLU A 173 19.38 -25.09 8.84
CA GLU A 173 20.79 -24.66 8.79
C GLU A 173 21.59 -25.39 7.71
N GLU A 174 21.36 -26.69 7.50
CA GLU A 174 22.00 -27.44 6.41
C GLU A 174 21.55 -26.94 5.04
N ARG A 175 20.24 -26.72 4.85
CA ARG A 175 19.72 -26.13 3.61
C ARG A 175 20.31 -24.75 3.34
N GLU A 176 20.43 -23.90 4.36
CA GLU A 176 21.04 -22.57 4.22
C GLU A 176 22.53 -22.66 3.87
N ARG A 177 23.26 -23.63 4.45
CA ARG A 177 24.66 -23.92 4.09
C ARG A 177 24.79 -24.41 2.65
N GLU A 178 23.89 -25.27 2.20
CA GLU A 178 23.84 -25.75 0.83
C GLU A 178 23.50 -24.63 -0.16
N GLU A 179 22.55 -23.76 0.15
CA GLU A 179 22.23 -22.59 -0.66
C GLU A 179 23.39 -21.59 -0.71
N LYS A 180 24.08 -21.36 0.42
CA LYS A 180 25.32 -20.56 0.44
C LYS A 180 26.42 -21.20 -0.41
N ARG A 181 26.57 -22.53 -0.37
CA ARG A 181 27.51 -23.25 -1.24
C ARG A 181 27.11 -23.14 -2.71
N ARG A 182 25.83 -23.22 -3.05
CA ARG A 182 25.31 -23.06 -4.42
C ARG A 182 25.54 -21.64 -4.93
N LYS A 183 25.19 -20.61 -4.15
CA LYS A 183 25.44 -19.20 -4.49
C LYS A 183 26.93 -18.89 -4.66
N ARG A 184 27.82 -19.50 -3.85
CA ARG A 184 29.27 -19.38 -4.03
C ARG A 184 29.73 -19.99 -5.36
N LYS A 185 29.27 -21.21 -5.68
CA LYS A 185 29.59 -21.87 -6.96
C LYS A 185 29.06 -21.09 -8.17
N GLU A 186 27.81 -20.61 -8.12
CA GLU A 186 27.22 -19.77 -9.17
C GLU A 186 28.00 -18.45 -9.35
N GLY A 187 28.44 -17.84 -8.25
CA GLY A 187 29.28 -16.64 -8.28
C GLY A 187 30.68 -16.89 -8.86
N GLU A 188 31.30 -18.04 -8.54
CA GLU A 188 32.58 -18.45 -9.12
C GLU A 188 32.46 -18.79 -10.61
N GLU A 189 31.40 -19.48 -11.03
CA GLU A 189 31.13 -19.75 -12.44
C GLU A 189 30.85 -18.47 -13.24
N ARG A 190 30.12 -17.51 -12.66
CA ARG A 190 29.90 -16.19 -13.28
C ARG A 190 31.22 -15.45 -13.48
N LYS A 191 32.09 -15.42 -12.45
CA LYS A 191 33.43 -14.83 -12.55
C LYS A 191 34.32 -15.55 -13.56
N ARG A 192 34.20 -16.88 -13.68
CA ARG A 192 34.94 -17.67 -14.67
C ARG A 192 34.48 -17.36 -16.10
N ARG A 193 33.16 -17.23 -16.33
CA ARG A 193 32.61 -16.80 -17.63
C ARG A 193 33.06 -15.39 -17.99
N GLU A 194 33.01 -14.44 -17.05
CA GLU A 194 33.52 -13.07 -17.26
C GLU A 194 35.03 -13.07 -17.59
N ARG A 195 35.84 -13.95 -16.96
CA ARG A 195 37.27 -14.12 -17.30
C ARG A 195 37.46 -14.74 -18.68
N GLU A 196 36.69 -15.74 -19.05
CA GLU A 196 36.76 -16.37 -20.39
C GLU A 196 36.32 -15.39 -21.49
N GLU A 197 35.32 -14.54 -21.23
CA GLU A 197 34.93 -13.45 -22.13
C GLU A 197 36.00 -12.36 -22.20
N ALA A 198 36.60 -11.96 -21.08
CA ALA A 198 37.71 -11.00 -21.06
C ALA A 198 38.96 -11.54 -21.79
N VAL A 199 39.25 -12.84 -21.71
CA VAL A 199 40.34 -13.49 -22.45
C VAL A 199 40.02 -13.58 -23.93
N LYS A 200 38.76 -13.82 -24.32
CA LYS A 200 38.33 -13.75 -25.73
C LYS A 200 38.44 -12.34 -26.29
N VAL A 201 38.00 -11.33 -25.55
CA VAL A 201 38.14 -9.92 -25.91
C VAL A 201 39.62 -9.53 -26.00
N LYS A 202 40.47 -9.94 -25.06
CA LYS A 202 41.94 -9.73 -25.15
C LYS A 202 42.58 -10.47 -26.32
N ARG A 203 42.08 -11.65 -26.70
CA ARG A 203 42.55 -12.38 -27.88
C ARG A 203 42.13 -11.71 -29.18
N GLU A 204 40.93 -11.15 -29.24
CA GLU A 204 40.47 -10.33 -30.37
C GLU A 204 41.19 -8.98 -30.45
N TYR A 205 41.61 -8.41 -29.32
CA TYR A 205 42.36 -7.14 -29.27
C TYR A 205 43.89 -7.31 -29.37
N GLY A 206 44.41 -8.53 -29.19
CA GLY A 206 45.85 -8.84 -29.20
C GLY A 206 46.40 -9.25 -30.56
N GLU A 207 45.57 -9.26 -31.61
CA GLU A 207 46.04 -9.44 -32.99
C GLU A 207 46.56 -8.12 -33.61
N ASP A 208 46.30 -6.97 -32.96
CA ASP A 208 46.87 -5.67 -33.34
C ASP A 208 47.61 -5.01 -32.16
N VAL A 209 48.91 -4.78 -32.37
CA VAL A 209 49.84 -3.94 -31.57
C VAL A 209 50.48 -4.59 -30.34
N ARG A 210 51.64 -5.22 -30.60
CA ARG A 210 52.70 -5.52 -29.63
C ARG A 210 53.50 -4.25 -29.35
N ILE A 211 53.36 -3.65 -28.15
CA ILE A 211 54.31 -2.69 -27.59
C ILE A 211 54.80 -3.27 -26.27
N GLU A 212 56.11 -3.50 -26.19
CA GLU A 212 56.80 -4.15 -25.08
C GLU A 212 57.07 -3.16 -23.94
N GLY A 213 56.81 -3.61 -22.71
CA GLY A 213 57.30 -2.99 -21.47
C GLY A 213 56.27 -2.14 -20.72
N GLU A 214 55.57 -2.75 -19.74
CA GLU A 214 55.05 -2.12 -18.51
C GLU A 214 54.10 -3.03 -17.68
N HIS A 215 53.86 -4.28 -18.09
CA HIS A 215 52.86 -5.15 -17.43
C HIS A 215 53.40 -6.30 -16.55
N GLU A 216 54.69 -6.35 -16.23
CA GLU A 216 55.26 -7.46 -15.42
C GLU A 216 55.27 -7.21 -13.91
N GLU A 217 55.17 -5.95 -13.45
CA GLU A 217 55.31 -5.63 -12.02
C GLU A 217 53.99 -5.74 -11.24
N GLU A 218 52.86 -5.32 -11.83
CA GLU A 218 51.54 -5.42 -11.17
C GLU A 218 51.01 -6.85 -11.10
N ASP A 219 51.26 -7.69 -12.11
CA ASP A 219 50.83 -9.09 -12.13
C ASP A 219 51.68 -9.97 -11.18
N MET A 220 52.96 -9.64 -10.98
CA MET A 220 53.77 -10.31 -9.94
C MET A 220 53.33 -9.92 -8.51
N LEU A 221 52.92 -8.66 -8.27
CA LEU A 221 52.38 -8.24 -6.97
C LEU A 221 51.05 -8.92 -6.63
N ALA A 222 50.17 -9.08 -7.63
CA ALA A 222 48.89 -9.75 -7.47
C ALA A 222 49.03 -11.27 -7.26
N ALA A 223 50.02 -11.90 -7.90
CA ALA A 223 50.31 -13.33 -7.74
C ALA A 223 50.89 -13.67 -6.35
N MET A 224 51.55 -12.72 -5.68
CA MET A 224 52.13 -12.89 -4.34
C MET A 224 51.17 -12.52 -3.18
N GLY A 225 49.90 -12.23 -3.46
CA GLY A 225 48.86 -12.12 -2.43
C GLY A 225 48.94 -10.88 -1.52
N PHE A 226 49.72 -9.87 -1.89
CA PHE A 226 49.75 -8.58 -1.18
C PHE A 226 48.63 -7.66 -1.68
N THR A 227 47.39 -7.95 -1.29
CA THR A 227 46.31 -6.95 -1.36
C THR A 227 46.44 -6.01 -0.17
N GLY A 228 46.76 -4.74 -0.44
CA GLY A 228 47.01 -3.72 0.57
C GLY A 228 45.93 -3.65 1.65
N PHE A 229 46.31 -3.95 2.89
CA PHE A 229 45.55 -3.60 4.08
C PHE A 229 45.84 -2.12 4.39
N GLY A 230 45.07 -1.21 3.79
CA GLY A 230 45.27 0.23 3.94
C GLY A 230 43.94 0.98 3.92
N GLY A 231 43.61 1.61 5.05
CA GLY A 231 42.29 2.14 5.32
C GLY A 231 41.95 3.50 4.70
N LYS A 232 40.64 3.71 4.58
CA LYS A 232 39.85 4.74 5.26
C LYS A 232 38.42 4.23 5.39
#